data_AF-A0A8S0FHX9-F1
#
_entry.id   AF-A0A8S0FHX9-F1
#
_cell.length_a   1.000
_cell.length_b   1.000
_cell.length_c   1.000
_cell.angle_alpha   90.00
_cell.angle_beta   90.00
_cell.angle_gamma   90.00
#
_symmetry.space_group_name_H-M   'P 1'
#
loop_
_entity.id
_entity.type
_entity.pdbx_description
1 polymer ?
#
loop_
_entity_poly.entity_id
_entity_poly.type
_entity_poly.pdbx_seq_one_letter_code
_entity_poly.pdbx_strand_id
1 'polypeptide(L)'
;MARGNAITLPVCGRDVKFTLEVLRGDSVEKTSRVWSGNERDQELLTEDSLDDLIPSFLLTGQQTPAFGRRVSGVIEIADGSRRRKAAALTESDYRVLVGELDDEQMAALSRLGNDYRPTSA
;
A
#
# COMPACT_ATOMS: atom_id res chain seq x y z
N MET A 1 23.72 3.19 15.00
CA MET A 1 23.03 2.39 13.97
C MET A 1 21.75 3.14 13.62
N ALA A 2 21.66 3.75 12.44
CA ALA A 2 20.56 4.64 12.11
C ALA A 2 19.22 3.87 12.12
N ARG A 3 18.42 4.07 13.17
CA ARG A 3 17.00 3.71 13.23
C ARG A 3 16.22 4.66 12.32
N GLY A 4 16.51 4.64 11.03
CA GLY A 4 15.79 5.42 10.05
C GLY A 4 14.54 4.64 9.65
N ASN A 5 13.39 4.99 10.22
CA ASN A 5 12.09 4.59 9.67
C ASN A 5 11.79 5.33 8.35
N ALA A 6 12.81 5.79 7.63
CA ALA A 6 12.66 6.58 6.43
C ALA A 6 13.69 6.16 5.38
N ILE A 7 13.26 6.15 4.12
CA ILE A 7 14.08 5.84 2.96
C ILE A 7 13.86 6.91 1.90
N THR A 8 14.87 7.20 1.08
CA THR A 8 14.71 8.07 -0.08
C THR A 8 14.79 7.22 -1.33
N LEU A 9 13.78 7.33 -2.20
CA LEU A 9 13.72 6.61 -3.46
C LEU A 9 13.39 7.58 -4.60
N PRO A 10 13.99 7.40 -5.78
CA PRO A 10 13.62 8.18 -6.95
C PRO A 10 12.27 7.70 -7.50
N VAL A 11 11.31 8.61 -7.62
CA VAL A 11 10.01 8.39 -8.25
C VAL A 11 9.81 9.43 -9.34
N CYS A 12 9.64 8.97 -10.59
CA CYS A 12 9.59 9.85 -11.78
C CYS A 12 10.83 10.76 -11.90
N GLY A 13 12.02 10.25 -11.57
CA GLY A 13 13.27 11.01 -11.63
C GLY A 13 13.44 12.05 -10.51
N ARG A 14 12.56 12.06 -9.51
CA ARG A 14 12.58 12.98 -8.36
C ARG A 14 12.77 12.19 -7.07
N ASP A 15 13.70 12.63 -6.22
CA ASP A 15 13.93 11.98 -4.94
C ASP A 15 12.79 12.25 -3.97
N VAL A 16 12.09 11.20 -3.56
CA VAL A 16 11.02 11.26 -2.57
C VAL A 16 11.48 10.60 -1.28
N LYS A 17 11.37 11.34 -0.18
CA LYS A 17 11.59 10.79 1.15
C LYS A 17 10.31 10.13 1.64
N PHE A 18 10.39 8.82 1.83
CA PHE A 18 9.34 8.01 2.43
C PHE A 18 9.61 7.79 3.91
N THR A 19 8.56 7.81 4.72
CA THR A 19 8.58 7.40 6.12
C THR A 19 7.65 6.20 6.31
N LEU A 20 8.14 5.16 6.98
CA LEU A 20 7.37 3.97 7.29
C LEU A 20 6.37 4.30 8.39
N GLU A 21 5.11 4.01 8.09
CA GLU A 21 3.98 4.10 8.99
C GLU A 21 3.28 2.75 9.10
N VAL A 22 2.77 2.46 10.29
CA VAL A 22 2.07 1.20 10.59
C VAL A 22 0.64 1.52 11.00
N LEU A 23 -0.31 1.07 10.19
CA LEU A 23 -1.73 1.10 10.49
C LEU A 23 -2.12 -0.23 11.11
N ARG A 24 -2.86 -0.18 12.23
CA ARG A 24 -3.40 -1.38 12.86
C ARG A 24 -4.54 -1.95 12.01
N GLY A 25 -4.67 -3.27 11.93
CA GLY A 25 -5.67 -3.96 11.09
C GLY A 25 -7.09 -3.40 11.20
N ASP A 26 -7.56 -3.18 12.43
CA ASP A 26 -8.87 -2.61 12.78
C ASP A 26 -9.08 -1.15 12.31
N SER A 27 -8.00 -0.45 11.99
CA SER A 27 -7.99 0.94 11.57
C SER A 27 -7.66 1.13 10.08
N VAL A 28 -7.18 0.08 9.39
CA VAL A 28 -6.73 0.15 7.99
C VAL A 28 -7.81 0.73 7.09
N GLU A 29 -9.05 0.24 7.20
CA GLU A 29 -10.13 0.73 6.33
C GLU A 29 -10.56 2.16 6.62
N LYS A 30 -10.39 2.63 7.87
CA LYS A 30 -10.77 3.98 8.31
C LYS A 30 -9.71 5.03 8.01
N THR A 31 -8.44 4.64 8.10
CA THR A 31 -7.29 5.55 8.06
C THR A 31 -6.53 5.49 6.73
N SER A 32 -6.91 4.56 5.84
CA SER A 32 -6.37 4.50 4.48
C SER A 32 -7.45 4.32 3.43
N ARG A 33 -7.18 4.79 2.22
CA ARG A 33 -8.01 4.54 1.03
C ARG A 33 -7.11 4.22 -0.16
N VAL A 34 -7.63 3.49 -1.14
CA VAL A 34 -6.93 3.34 -2.41
C VAL A 34 -7.05 4.65 -3.19
N TRP A 35 -5.95 5.10 -3.78
CA TRP A 35 -5.94 6.31 -4.60
C TRP A 35 -6.91 6.15 -5.77
N SER A 36 -7.70 7.18 -6.06
CA SER A 36 -8.80 7.11 -7.04
C SER A 36 -8.34 6.89 -8.48
N GLY A 37 -7.07 7.18 -8.78
CA GLY A 37 -6.46 6.87 -10.08
C GLY A 37 -5.98 5.42 -10.21
N ASN A 38 -6.13 4.59 -9.18
CA ASN A 38 -5.84 3.17 -9.26
C ASN A 38 -6.97 2.45 -10.01
N GLU A 39 -6.60 1.74 -11.07
CA GLU A 39 -7.54 1.02 -11.94
C GLU A 39 -8.09 -0.27 -11.31
N ARG A 40 -7.58 -0.68 -10.15
CA ARG A 40 -7.98 -1.92 -9.49
C ARG A 40 -9.27 -1.76 -8.69
N ASP A 41 -10.32 -2.41 -9.18
CA ASP A 41 -11.60 -2.49 -8.48
C ASP A 41 -11.43 -3.19 -7.12
N GLN A 42 -11.78 -2.48 -6.05
CA GLN A 42 -11.67 -2.98 -4.68
C GLN A 42 -12.82 -3.91 -4.30
N GLU A 43 -13.94 -3.88 -5.03
CA GLU A 43 -15.10 -4.75 -4.76
C GLU A 43 -14.83 -6.19 -5.20
N LEU A 44 -13.92 -6.38 -6.15
CA LEU A 44 -13.52 -7.70 -6.65
C LEU A 44 -12.50 -8.42 -5.76
N LEU A 45 -11.96 -7.75 -4.73
CA LEU A 45 -10.97 -8.33 -3.82
C LEU A 45 -11.66 -9.07 -2.67
N THR A 46 -11.98 -10.35 -2.90
CA THR A 46 -12.53 -11.30 -1.92
C THR A 46 -11.41 -12.11 -1.23
N GLU A 47 -11.76 -12.83 -0.17
CA GLU A 47 -10.84 -13.78 0.50
C GLU A 47 -10.24 -14.79 -0.49
N ASP A 48 -11.06 -15.36 -1.40
CA ASP A 48 -10.60 -16.29 -2.43
C ASP A 48 -9.57 -15.66 -3.37
N SER A 49 -9.76 -14.40 -3.77
CA SER A 49 -8.82 -13.69 -4.65
C SER A 49 -7.50 -13.31 -3.96
N LEU A 50 -7.44 -13.46 -2.64
CA LEU A 50 -6.31 -13.10 -1.78
C LEU A 50 -5.76 -14.33 -1.04
N ASP A 51 -6.13 -15.55 -1.44
CA ASP A 51 -5.69 -16.81 -0.81
C ASP A 51 -4.16 -16.95 -0.78
N ASP A 52 -3.49 -16.29 -1.72
CA ASP A 52 -2.06 -16.27 -1.90
C ASP A 52 -1.36 -15.34 -0.89
N LEU A 53 -2.07 -14.30 -0.42
CA LEU A 53 -1.55 -13.28 0.50
C LEU A 53 -1.94 -13.57 1.94
N ILE A 54 -3.18 -13.98 2.20
CA ILE A 54 -3.73 -14.16 3.55
C ILE A 54 -2.83 -15.05 4.45
N PRO A 55 -2.34 -16.22 4.00
CA PRO A 55 -1.48 -17.07 4.83
C PRO A 55 -0.19 -16.37 5.26
N SER A 56 0.41 -15.56 4.37
CA SER A 56 1.64 -14.83 4.67
C SER A 56 1.41 -13.74 5.73
N PHE A 57 0.26 -13.06 5.67
CA PHE A 57 -0.15 -12.07 6.65
C PHE A 57 -0.36 -12.70 8.03
N LEU A 58 -1.05 -13.84 8.09
CA LEU A 58 -1.30 -14.54 9.35
C LEU A 58 -0.03 -15.14 9.97
N LEU A 59 0.90 -15.65 9.14
CA LEU A 59 2.11 -16.32 9.62
C LEU A 59 3.23 -15.33 10.00
N THR A 60 3.44 -14.32 9.15
CA THR A 60 4.63 -13.44 9.20
C THR A 60 4.30 -11.96 9.07
N GLY A 61 3.03 -11.60 8.91
CA GLY A 61 2.61 -10.24 8.60
C GLY A 61 3.01 -9.80 7.19
N GLN A 62 2.81 -8.50 6.92
CA GLN A 62 3.18 -7.90 5.64
C GLN A 62 4.70 -7.91 5.43
N GLN A 63 5.14 -8.59 4.37
CA GLN A 63 6.56 -8.72 3.99
C GLN A 63 7.12 -7.45 3.35
N THR A 64 6.37 -6.85 2.41
CA THR A 64 6.78 -5.66 1.68
C THR A 64 5.85 -4.50 1.98
N PRO A 65 6.35 -3.33 2.41
CA PRO A 65 5.50 -2.17 2.67
C PRO A 65 4.83 -1.69 1.37
N ALA A 66 3.64 -1.11 1.54
CA ALA A 66 2.93 -0.42 0.48
C ALA A 66 3.49 0.99 0.27
N PHE A 67 3.10 1.67 -0.80
CA PHE A 67 3.47 3.07 -1.06
C PHE A 67 2.24 3.96 -1.12
N GLY A 68 2.36 5.16 -0.56
CA GLY A 68 1.26 6.11 -0.56
C GLY A 68 1.66 7.51 -0.13
N ARG A 69 0.65 8.38 -0.09
CA ARG A 69 0.76 9.77 0.38
C ARG A 69 -0.29 10.06 1.44
N ARG A 70 -0.09 11.12 2.23
CA ARG A 70 -1.09 11.59 3.18
C ARG A 70 -1.89 12.74 2.57
N VAL A 71 -3.21 12.59 2.53
CA VAL A 71 -4.15 13.63 2.10
C VAL A 71 -5.28 13.75 3.12
N SER A 72 -5.48 14.95 3.65
CA SER A 72 -6.58 15.25 4.60
C SER A 72 -6.65 14.28 5.79
N GLY A 73 -5.49 13.87 6.31
CA GLY A 73 -5.39 12.96 7.47
C GLY A 73 -5.57 11.47 7.16
N VAL A 74 -5.80 11.10 5.90
CA VAL A 74 -5.93 9.71 5.43
C VAL A 74 -4.74 9.36 4.54
N ILE A 75 -4.30 8.11 4.59
CA ILE A 75 -3.23 7.62 3.70
C ILE A 75 -3.86 7.11 2.40
N GLU A 76 -3.54 7.74 1.28
CA GLU A 76 -3.89 7.26 -0.06
C GLU A 76 -2.83 6.26 -0.55
N ILE A 77 -3.27 5.05 -0.88
CA ILE A 77 -2.41 3.96 -1.32
C ILE A 77 -2.29 3.97 -2.85
N ALA A 78 -1.07 4.13 -3.35
CA ALA A 78 -0.75 4.02 -4.78
C ALA A 78 -0.49 2.56 -5.17
N ASP A 79 0.42 1.90 -4.45
CA ASP A 79 0.76 0.48 -4.62
C ASP A 79 0.52 -0.27 -3.32
N GLY A 80 -0.14 -1.43 -3.42
CA GLY A 80 -0.46 -2.28 -2.28
C GLY A 80 -1.95 -2.42 -1.97
N SER A 81 -2.84 -2.15 -2.92
CA SER A 81 -4.30 -2.29 -2.72
C SER A 81 -4.73 -3.70 -2.27
N ARG A 82 -4.19 -4.77 -2.89
CA ARG A 82 -4.38 -6.17 -2.42
C ARG A 82 -3.88 -6.38 -0.99
N ARG A 83 -2.71 -5.82 -0.66
CA ARG A 83 -2.10 -5.91 0.69
C ARG A 83 -2.94 -5.16 1.72
N ARG A 84 -3.51 -4.00 1.37
CA ARG A 84 -4.46 -3.26 2.21
C ARG A 84 -5.69 -4.11 2.54
N LYS A 85 -6.29 -4.75 1.52
CA LYS A 85 -7.47 -5.59 1.73
C LYS A 85 -7.15 -6.83 2.55
N ALA A 86 -6.03 -7.50 2.28
CA ALA A 86 -5.56 -8.64 3.08
C ALA A 86 -5.30 -8.25 4.54
N ALA A 87 -4.68 -7.10 4.80
CA ALA A 87 -4.46 -6.60 6.16
C ALA A 87 -5.77 -6.35 6.92
N ALA A 88 -6.76 -5.77 6.24
CA ALA A 88 -8.09 -5.55 6.83
C ALA A 88 -8.81 -6.86 7.15
N LEU A 89 -8.77 -7.85 6.24
CA LEU A 89 -9.40 -9.16 6.44
C LEU A 89 -8.74 -9.98 7.55
N THR A 90 -7.42 -9.88 7.67
CA THR A 90 -6.62 -10.64 8.65
C THR A 90 -6.38 -9.89 9.96
N GLU A 91 -6.97 -8.70 10.12
CA GLU A 91 -6.73 -7.77 11.24
C GLU A 91 -5.24 -7.52 11.55
N SER A 92 -4.40 -7.65 10.52
CA SER A 92 -2.95 -7.57 10.65
C SER A 92 -2.44 -6.15 10.42
N ASP A 93 -1.27 -5.84 10.99
CA ASP A 93 -0.60 -4.56 10.77
C ASP A 93 -0.30 -4.31 9.29
N TYR A 94 -0.68 -3.13 8.83
CA TYR A 94 -0.45 -2.65 7.47
C TYR A 94 0.61 -1.56 7.46
N ARG A 95 1.74 -1.88 6.84
CA ARG A 95 2.96 -1.08 6.71
C ARG A 95 2.94 -0.31 5.39
N VAL A 96 3.03 1.00 5.47
CA VAL A 96 3.02 1.91 4.31
C VAL A 96 4.19 2.88 4.39
N LEU A 97 4.92 3.01 3.30
CA LEU A 97 5.90 4.06 3.07
C LEU A 97 5.15 5.30 2.55
N VAL A 98 5.06 6.30 3.42
CA VAL A 98 4.34 7.56 3.16
C VAL A 98 5.34 8.63 2.73
N GLY A 99 5.14 9.19 1.54
CA GLY A 99 5.94 10.29 1.00
C GLY A 99 5.08 11.44 0.51
N GLU A 100 5.72 12.57 0.26
CA GLU A 100 5.10 13.69 -0.47
C GLU A 100 5.10 13.34 -1.96
N LEU A 101 3.91 12.98 -2.47
CA LEU A 101 3.72 12.52 -3.85
C LEU A 101 2.65 13.35 -4.54
N ASP A 102 2.96 13.83 -5.75
CA ASP A 102 1.96 14.39 -6.65
C ASP A 102 1.20 13.28 -7.42
N ASP A 103 0.20 13.68 -8.19
CA ASP A 103 -0.65 12.74 -8.93
C ASP A 103 0.13 11.97 -10.02
N GLU A 104 1.19 12.55 -10.59
CA GLU A 104 2.05 11.86 -11.56
C GLU A 104 2.82 10.71 -10.89
N GLN A 105 3.41 10.98 -9.72
CA GLN A 105 4.14 9.98 -8.95
C GLN A 105 3.21 8.90 -8.39
N MET A 106 2.01 9.28 -7.95
CA MET A 106 0.97 8.31 -7.56
C MET A 106 0.58 7.40 -8.73
N ALA A 107 0.40 7.97 -9.93
CA ALA A 107 0.11 7.20 -11.14
C ALA A 107 1.24 6.22 -11.49
N ALA A 108 2.49 6.68 -11.45
CA ALA A 108 3.64 5.85 -11.75
C ALA A 108 3.79 4.67 -10.78
N LEU A 109 3.62 4.92 -9.48
CA LEU A 109 3.66 3.87 -8.45
C LEU A 109 2.49 2.88 -8.61
N SER A 110 1.28 3.37 -8.89
CA SER A 110 0.13 2.51 -9.12
C SER A 110 0.29 1.62 -10.34
N ARG A 111 0.84 2.15 -11.44
CA ARG A 111 1.14 1.36 -12.66
C ARG A 111 2.20 0.30 -12.38
N LEU A 112 3.30 0.69 -11.73
CA LEU A 112 4.37 -0.23 -11.35
C LEU A 112 3.84 -1.41 -10.54
N GLY A 113 3.00 -1.15 -9.53
CA GLY A 113 2.39 -2.20 -8.70
C GLY A 113 1.49 -3.16 -9.51
N ASN A 114 0.75 -2.64 -10.48
CA ASN A 114 -0.13 -3.43 -11.34
C ASN A 114 0.64 -4.23 -12.41
N ASP A 115 1.75 -3.71 -12.92
CA ASP A 115 2.60 -4.40 -13.90
C ASP A 115 3.29 -5.63 -13.29
N TYR A 116 3.69 -5.57 -12.02
CA TYR A 116 4.24 -6.71 -11.29
C TYR A 116 3.20 -7.77 -10.93
N ARG A 117 1.91 -7.40 -10.84
CA ARG A 117 0.82 -8.34 -10.57
C ARG A 117 -0.48 -7.87 -11.22
N PRO A 118 -0.86 -8.47 -12.37
CA PRO A 118 -1.95 -7.98 -13.21
C PRO A 118 -3.21 -7.71 -12.39
N THR A 119 -3.96 -6.68 -12.80
CA THR A 119 -5.29 -6.34 -12.24
C THR A 119 -6.22 -7.55 -12.22
N SER A 120 -6.03 -8.49 -13.15
CA SER A 120 -6.81 -9.70 -13.36
C SER A 120 -6.01 -10.96 -13.04
N ALA A 121 -5.85 -11.29 -11.76
CA ALA A 121 -5.35 -12.59 -11.32
C ALA A 121 -6.00 -12.95 -9.98
#